data_AF-A0AAJ3PZS3-F1
#
_entry.id   AF-A0AAJ3PZS3-F1
#
_cell.length_a   1.000
_cell.length_b   1.000
_cell.length_c   1.000
_cell.angle_alpha   90.00
_cell.angle_beta   90.00
_cell.angle_gamma   90.00
#
_symmetry.space_group_name_H-M   'P 1'
#
loop_
_entity.id
_entity.type
_entity.pdbx_description
1 polymer ?
#
loop_
_entity_poly.entity_id
_entity_poly.type
_entity_poly.pdbx_seq_one_letter_code
_entity_poly.pdbx_strand_id
1 'polypeptide(L)'
;MEATIKALNEADHSAVYKGEAVNESIERIQRLLFAAKAVPATEAIKARAADRALNGVAPFHRPKNSIGDAIIIETYANEIEQAGSAGDEFAFITHNKADFSQEGGDHRNPHVDLVPLFDGVRSRFWISLADLLNDLDGDLLANYDLQLYGATQVRGFSEILEAEHLLYRQVWYNRHQNLRINIERGREKVVSDEEWSAAKPVQRRRMTTEGTWKLAQAAARKTEAEIGIENCGPWSDFEWGMINGKLSALRWVTGEEWDMLDT
;
A
#
# COMPACT_ATOMS: atom_id res chain seq x y z
N MET A 1 -8.86 17.50 6.97
CA MET A 1 -7.93 17.68 5.83
C MET A 1 -6.62 16.96 6.12
N GLU A 2 -5.96 17.23 7.24
CA GLU A 2 -4.73 16.56 7.69
C GLU A 2 -4.89 15.04 7.86
N ALA A 3 -5.96 14.59 8.53
CA ALA A 3 -6.29 13.16 8.66
C ALA A 3 -6.59 12.45 7.32
N THR A 4 -7.09 13.18 6.33
CA THR A 4 -7.43 12.64 5.00
C THR A 4 -6.17 12.46 4.16
N ILE A 5 -5.22 13.39 4.25
CA ILE A 5 -3.91 13.30 3.58
C ILE A 5 -3.07 12.18 4.23
N LYS A 6 -3.13 12.05 5.56
CA LYS A 6 -2.51 10.95 6.32
C LYS A 6 -2.97 9.59 5.79
N ALA A 7 -4.29 9.40 5.67
CA ALA A 7 -4.89 8.18 5.17
C ALA A 7 -4.55 7.89 3.69
N LEU A 8 -4.44 8.93 2.85
CA LEU A 8 -4.08 8.78 1.44
C LEU A 8 -2.63 8.30 1.27
N ASN A 9 -1.70 8.93 2.01
CA ASN A 9 -0.28 8.55 1.96
C ASN A 9 -0.03 7.16 2.56
N GLU A 10 -0.78 6.79 3.61
CA GLU A 10 -0.76 5.42 4.15
C GLU A 10 -1.28 4.39 3.14
N ALA A 11 -2.30 4.75 2.36
CA ALA A 11 -2.83 3.91 1.29
C ALA A 11 -1.84 3.76 0.13
N ASP A 12 -1.16 4.84 -0.29
CA ASP A 12 -0.17 4.81 -1.37
C ASP A 12 1.09 4.02 -0.98
N HIS A 13 1.62 4.23 0.23
CA HIS A 13 2.75 3.44 0.73
C HIS A 13 2.38 1.96 0.92
N SER A 14 1.15 1.68 1.39
CA SER A 14 0.63 0.32 1.43
C SER A 14 0.47 -0.29 0.04
N ALA A 15 0.11 0.49 -0.98
CA ALA A 15 -0.08 0.01 -2.35
C ALA A 15 1.23 -0.42 -3.02
N VAL A 16 2.33 0.28 -2.75
CA VAL A 16 3.67 -0.07 -3.27
C VAL A 16 4.13 -1.43 -2.71
N TYR A 17 4.01 -1.66 -1.41
CA TYR A 17 4.40 -2.94 -0.79
C TYR A 17 3.41 -4.08 -1.05
N LYS A 18 2.12 -3.77 -1.22
CA LYS A 18 1.14 -4.74 -1.74
C LYS A 18 1.50 -5.21 -3.15
N GLY A 19 2.19 -4.39 -3.96
CA GLY A 19 2.55 -4.72 -5.33
C GLY A 19 3.51 -5.91 -5.49
N GLU A 20 4.54 -6.03 -4.65
CA GLU A 20 5.50 -7.15 -4.72
C GLU A 20 4.89 -8.48 -4.24
N ALA A 21 4.13 -8.45 -3.15
CA ALA A 21 3.40 -9.60 -2.61
C ALA A 21 2.27 -10.10 -3.55
N VAL A 22 1.61 -9.17 -4.23
CA VAL A 22 0.59 -9.49 -5.25
C VAL A 22 1.23 -10.17 -6.46
N ASN A 23 2.46 -9.81 -6.84
CA ASN A 23 3.14 -10.42 -7.99
C ASN A 23 3.41 -11.93 -7.81
N GLU A 24 3.89 -12.37 -6.64
CA GLU A 24 4.12 -13.81 -6.40
C GLU A 24 2.81 -14.62 -6.35
N SER A 25 1.76 -14.03 -5.78
CA SER A 25 0.42 -14.63 -5.76
C SER A 25 -0.16 -14.74 -7.17
N ILE A 26 0.03 -13.70 -7.99
CA ILE A 26 -0.34 -13.70 -9.42
C ILE A 26 0.41 -14.79 -10.17
N GLU A 27 1.72 -14.92 -9.98
CA GLU A 27 2.50 -15.98 -10.65
C GLU A 27 2.00 -17.38 -10.31
N ARG A 28 1.64 -17.62 -9.05
CA ARG A 28 1.14 -18.93 -8.62
C ARG A 28 -0.26 -19.22 -9.17
N ILE A 29 -1.15 -18.22 -9.16
CA ILE A 29 -2.45 -18.31 -9.83
C ILE A 29 -2.26 -18.58 -11.32
N GLN A 30 -1.34 -17.90 -11.98
CA GLN A 30 -1.01 -18.14 -13.38
C GLN A 30 -0.55 -19.58 -13.62
N ARG A 31 0.37 -20.11 -12.80
CA ARG A 31 0.81 -21.52 -12.90
C ARG A 31 -0.35 -22.50 -12.72
N LEU A 32 -1.25 -22.23 -11.77
CA LEU A 32 -2.44 -23.04 -11.54
C LEU A 32 -3.38 -23.01 -12.75
N LEU A 33 -3.62 -21.82 -13.32
CA LEU A 33 -4.44 -21.66 -14.53
C LEU A 33 -3.79 -22.31 -15.76
N PHE A 34 -2.45 -22.26 -15.90
CA PHE A 34 -1.74 -22.93 -17.00
C PHE A 34 -1.75 -24.46 -16.88
N ALA A 35 -1.78 -24.99 -15.66
CA ALA A 35 -1.91 -26.43 -15.43
C ALA A 35 -3.35 -26.93 -15.61
N ALA A 36 -4.34 -26.03 -15.67
CA ALA A 36 -5.73 -26.39 -15.81
C ALA A 36 -6.03 -26.98 -17.19
N LYS A 37 -6.90 -27.99 -17.22
CA LYS A 37 -7.37 -28.61 -18.45
C LYS A 37 -8.33 -27.66 -19.17
N ALA A 38 -7.96 -27.22 -20.38
CA ALA A 38 -8.87 -26.46 -21.22
C ALA A 38 -10.03 -27.34 -21.73
N VAL A 39 -11.27 -26.88 -21.55
CA VAL A 39 -12.48 -27.53 -22.07
C VAL A 39 -12.90 -26.84 -23.37
N PRO A 40 -12.94 -27.55 -24.51
CA PRO A 40 -13.30 -26.95 -25.79
C PRO A 40 -14.82 -26.74 -25.93
N ALA A 41 -15.22 -25.59 -26.49
CA ALA A 41 -16.61 -25.31 -26.81
C ALA A 41 -17.08 -26.12 -28.03
N THR A 42 -18.02 -27.04 -27.81
CA THR A 42 -18.66 -27.85 -28.85
C THR A 42 -19.68 -27.03 -29.65
N GLU A 43 -20.12 -27.54 -30.81
CA GLU A 43 -21.17 -26.90 -31.60
C GLU A 43 -22.50 -26.78 -30.84
N ALA A 44 -22.80 -27.74 -29.95
CA ALA A 44 -23.98 -27.67 -29.09
C ALA A 44 -23.89 -26.51 -28.07
N ILE A 45 -22.71 -26.30 -27.48
CA ILE A 45 -22.45 -25.16 -26.58
C ILE A 45 -22.62 -23.83 -27.32
N LYS A 46 -22.06 -23.73 -28.55
CA LYS A 46 -22.19 -22.53 -29.38
C LYS A 46 -23.64 -22.24 -29.75
N ALA A 47 -24.44 -23.28 -30.05
CA ALA A 47 -25.86 -23.14 -30.33
C ALA A 47 -26.62 -22.59 -29.11
N ARG A 48 -26.41 -23.14 -27.92
CA ARG A 48 -27.05 -22.62 -26.68
C ARG A 48 -26.62 -21.18 -26.37
N ALA A 49 -25.35 -20.84 -26.57
CA ALA A 49 -24.85 -19.49 -26.40
C ALA A 49 -25.51 -18.50 -27.40
N ALA A 50 -25.75 -18.94 -28.64
CA ALA A 50 -26.50 -18.16 -29.63
C ALA A 50 -27.98 -18.00 -29.25
N ASP A 51 -28.61 -19.05 -28.71
CA ASP A 51 -29.99 -18.99 -28.21
C ASP A 51 -30.12 -17.97 -27.07
N ARG A 52 -29.11 -17.85 -26.19
CA ARG A 52 -29.09 -16.78 -25.18
C ARG A 52 -29.12 -15.38 -25.81
N ALA A 53 -28.33 -15.18 -26.85
CA ALA A 53 -28.27 -13.92 -27.58
C ALA A 53 -29.61 -13.59 -28.25
N LEU A 54 -30.24 -14.57 -28.88
CA LEU A 54 -31.53 -14.42 -29.55
C LEU A 54 -32.65 -14.07 -28.57
N ASN A 55 -32.60 -14.63 -27.36
CA ASN A 55 -33.60 -14.40 -26.32
C ASN A 55 -33.27 -13.21 -25.39
N GLY A 56 -32.10 -12.58 -25.55
CA GLY A 56 -31.68 -11.44 -24.72
C GLY A 56 -31.51 -11.79 -23.24
N VAL A 57 -31.22 -13.05 -22.92
CA VAL A 57 -30.99 -13.52 -21.53
C VAL A 57 -29.52 -13.41 -21.17
N ALA A 58 -29.21 -13.34 -19.87
CA ALA A 58 -27.83 -13.17 -19.41
C ALA A 58 -26.86 -14.19 -20.06
N PRO A 59 -25.68 -13.74 -20.55
CA PRO A 59 -25.07 -12.41 -20.36
C PRO A 59 -25.42 -11.34 -21.44
N PHE A 60 -26.54 -11.50 -22.16
CA PHE A 60 -27.03 -10.56 -23.19
C PHE A 60 -28.17 -9.64 -22.76
N HIS A 61 -28.53 -9.61 -21.47
CA HIS A 61 -29.53 -8.69 -20.91
C HIS A 61 -29.12 -7.20 -21.00
N ARG A 62 -27.86 -6.93 -21.37
CA ARG A 62 -27.30 -5.59 -21.58
C ARG A 62 -26.88 -5.38 -23.04
N PRO A 63 -26.87 -4.13 -23.53
CA PRO A 63 -26.52 -3.82 -24.92
C PRO A 63 -25.00 -3.94 -25.16
N LYS A 64 -24.48 -5.16 -25.15
CA LYS A 64 -23.07 -5.51 -25.38
C LYS A 64 -22.98 -6.87 -26.08
N ASN A 65 -21.94 -7.05 -26.89
CA ASN A 65 -21.63 -8.37 -27.46
C ASN A 65 -20.95 -9.25 -26.40
N SER A 66 -21.72 -10.16 -25.81
CA SER A 66 -21.30 -11.06 -24.71
C SER A 66 -21.21 -12.53 -25.15
N ILE A 67 -20.95 -12.79 -26.43
CA ILE A 67 -20.93 -14.18 -26.95
C ILE A 67 -19.85 -15.06 -26.30
N GLY A 68 -18.68 -14.49 -25.99
CA GLY A 68 -17.63 -15.22 -25.27
C GLY A 68 -18.07 -15.61 -23.87
N ASP A 69 -18.66 -14.67 -23.14
CA ASP A 69 -19.22 -14.86 -21.80
C ASP A 69 -20.33 -15.93 -21.82
N ALA A 70 -21.18 -15.93 -22.84
CA ALA A 70 -22.22 -16.93 -23.04
C ALA A 70 -21.65 -18.33 -23.32
N ILE A 71 -20.60 -18.43 -24.15
CA ILE A 71 -19.90 -19.70 -24.39
C ILE A 71 -19.28 -20.24 -23.11
N ILE A 72 -18.67 -19.37 -22.28
CA ILE A 72 -18.02 -19.76 -21.02
C ILE A 72 -19.04 -20.39 -20.06
N ILE A 73 -20.19 -19.74 -19.83
CA ILE A 73 -21.20 -20.26 -18.90
C ILE A 73 -21.93 -21.50 -19.43
N GLU A 74 -22.16 -21.58 -20.74
CA GLU A 74 -22.74 -22.78 -21.38
C GLU A 74 -21.78 -23.96 -21.40
N THR A 75 -20.46 -23.70 -21.46
CA THR A 75 -19.43 -24.74 -21.29
C THR A 75 -19.44 -25.25 -19.86
N TYR A 76 -19.51 -24.34 -18.87
CA TYR A 76 -19.61 -24.70 -17.46
C TYR A 76 -20.83 -25.59 -17.16
N ALA A 77 -22.01 -25.18 -17.63
CA ALA A 77 -23.24 -25.96 -17.45
C ALA A 77 -23.14 -27.35 -18.10
N ASN A 78 -22.54 -27.43 -19.31
CA ASN A 78 -22.33 -28.69 -20.00
C ASN A 78 -21.46 -29.67 -19.21
N GLU A 79 -20.39 -29.19 -18.57
CA GLU A 79 -19.51 -30.04 -17.77
C GLU A 79 -20.22 -30.59 -16.54
N ILE A 80 -21.09 -29.80 -15.88
CA ILE A 80 -21.92 -30.28 -14.76
C ILE A 80 -22.88 -31.38 -15.22
N GLU A 81 -23.54 -31.20 -16.36
CA GLU A 81 -24.47 -32.19 -16.91
C GLU A 81 -23.77 -33.50 -17.30
N GLN A 82 -22.53 -33.42 -17.80
CA GLN A 82 -21.74 -34.60 -18.18
C GLN A 82 -21.03 -35.28 -17.00
N ALA A 83 -20.96 -34.63 -15.84
CA ALA A 83 -20.33 -35.16 -14.64
C ALA A 83 -21.14 -36.31 -14.03
N GLY A 84 -20.70 -37.55 -14.31
CA GLY A 84 -21.37 -38.77 -13.87
C GLY A 84 -21.13 -39.19 -12.41
N SER A 85 -20.28 -38.50 -11.66
CA SER A 85 -19.93 -38.87 -10.28
C SER A 85 -20.52 -37.89 -9.25
N ALA A 86 -21.03 -38.42 -8.14
CA ALA A 86 -21.60 -37.63 -7.05
C ALA A 86 -20.55 -36.89 -6.21
N GLY A 87 -19.25 -37.10 -6.48
CA GLY A 87 -18.13 -36.49 -5.76
C GLY A 87 -17.44 -35.32 -6.47
N ASP A 88 -17.83 -35.00 -7.70
CA ASP A 88 -17.25 -33.88 -8.44
C ASP A 88 -17.91 -32.56 -7.99
N GLU A 89 -17.10 -31.57 -7.57
CA GLU A 89 -17.54 -30.22 -7.25
C GLU A 89 -17.13 -29.23 -8.35
N PHE A 90 -18.02 -28.27 -8.64
CA PHE A 90 -17.89 -27.28 -9.70
C PHE A 90 -18.03 -25.87 -9.13
N ALA A 91 -17.15 -24.96 -9.55
CA ALA A 91 -17.24 -23.55 -9.20
C ALA A 91 -17.19 -22.69 -10.46
N PHE A 92 -18.19 -21.83 -10.65
CA PHE A 92 -18.14 -20.77 -11.65
C PHE A 92 -17.58 -19.51 -11.01
N ILE A 93 -16.51 -18.95 -11.59
CA ILE A 93 -15.78 -17.83 -11.02
C ILE A 93 -15.76 -16.68 -12.03
N THR A 94 -16.20 -15.50 -11.64
CA THR A 94 -16.20 -14.32 -12.53
C THR A 94 -15.96 -13.02 -11.79
N HIS A 95 -15.12 -12.16 -12.37
CA HIS A 95 -15.03 -10.76 -11.93
C HIS A 95 -16.06 -9.86 -12.62
N ASN A 96 -16.72 -10.34 -13.69
CA ASN A 96 -17.76 -9.61 -14.41
C ASN A 96 -19.12 -9.71 -13.69
N LYS A 97 -19.23 -9.01 -12.55
CA LYS A 97 -20.48 -8.96 -11.76
C LYS A 97 -21.64 -8.34 -12.53
N ALA A 98 -21.31 -7.49 -13.49
CA ALA A 98 -22.27 -6.80 -14.34
C ALA A 98 -23.14 -7.80 -15.12
N ASP A 99 -22.51 -8.78 -15.76
CA ASP A 99 -23.21 -9.67 -16.68
C ASP A 99 -23.62 -11.01 -16.03
N PHE A 100 -23.07 -11.35 -14.87
CA PHE A 100 -23.26 -12.65 -14.24
C PHE A 100 -23.89 -12.63 -12.85
N SER A 101 -23.92 -11.49 -12.17
CA SER A 101 -24.52 -11.38 -10.83
C SER A 101 -25.94 -10.80 -10.87
N GLN A 102 -26.69 -11.00 -9.79
CA GLN A 102 -28.02 -10.42 -9.62
C GLN A 102 -28.01 -8.89 -9.70
N GLU A 103 -28.96 -8.30 -10.44
CA GLU A 103 -29.10 -6.85 -10.54
C GLU A 103 -29.79 -6.27 -9.28
N GLY A 104 -29.16 -5.26 -8.67
CA GLY A 104 -29.72 -4.55 -7.51
C GLY A 104 -29.82 -5.37 -6.22
N GLY A 105 -29.14 -6.52 -6.14
CA GLY A 105 -29.11 -7.43 -4.98
C GLY A 105 -27.69 -7.74 -4.49
N ASP A 106 -27.53 -8.83 -3.75
CA ASP A 106 -26.20 -9.32 -3.39
C ASP A 106 -25.49 -9.86 -4.63
N HIS A 107 -24.39 -9.20 -5.03
CA HIS A 107 -23.61 -9.60 -6.20
C HIS A 107 -22.92 -10.96 -6.04
N ARG A 108 -22.91 -11.54 -4.84
CA ARG A 108 -22.48 -12.93 -4.59
C ARG A 108 -23.47 -13.96 -5.11
N ASN A 109 -24.69 -13.55 -5.48
CA ASN A 109 -25.66 -14.43 -6.11
C ASN A 109 -25.59 -14.31 -7.65
N PRO A 110 -25.74 -15.43 -8.38
CA PRO A 110 -25.80 -15.41 -9.83
C PRO A 110 -27.04 -14.66 -10.34
N HIS A 111 -26.98 -14.15 -11.57
CA HIS A 111 -28.12 -13.56 -12.25
C HIS A 111 -29.28 -14.57 -12.36
N VAL A 112 -30.53 -14.08 -12.31
CA VAL A 112 -31.74 -14.93 -12.30
C VAL A 112 -31.79 -15.89 -13.49
N ASP A 113 -31.38 -15.46 -14.67
CA ASP A 113 -31.30 -16.28 -15.89
C ASP A 113 -30.23 -17.39 -15.85
N LEU A 114 -29.29 -17.30 -14.91
CA LEU A 114 -28.20 -18.25 -14.74
C LEU A 114 -28.46 -19.23 -13.60
N VAL A 115 -29.31 -18.89 -12.63
CA VAL A 115 -29.67 -19.76 -11.49
C VAL A 115 -30.00 -21.19 -11.93
N PRO A 116 -30.77 -21.45 -12.99
CA PRO A 116 -31.09 -22.83 -13.41
C PRO A 116 -29.89 -23.68 -13.85
N LEU A 117 -28.75 -23.05 -14.15
CA LEU A 117 -27.52 -23.76 -14.54
C LEU A 117 -26.74 -24.31 -13.34
N PHE A 118 -27.07 -23.86 -12.12
CA PHE A 118 -26.43 -24.32 -10.90
C PHE A 118 -27.31 -25.41 -10.28
N ASP A 119 -26.73 -26.58 -10.01
CA ASP A 119 -27.45 -27.71 -9.39
C ASP A 119 -27.70 -27.53 -7.88
N GLY A 120 -27.15 -26.46 -7.28
CA GLY A 120 -27.33 -26.08 -5.88
C GLY A 120 -26.66 -27.00 -4.86
N VAL A 121 -26.00 -28.08 -5.31
CA VAL A 121 -25.38 -29.09 -4.43
C VAL A 121 -23.89 -29.22 -4.73
N ARG A 122 -23.53 -29.42 -6.00
CA ARG A 122 -22.15 -29.58 -6.46
C ARG A 122 -21.63 -28.32 -7.15
N SER A 123 -22.52 -27.41 -7.55
CA SER A 123 -22.21 -26.21 -8.33
C SER A 123 -22.34 -24.94 -7.49
N ARG A 124 -21.24 -24.17 -7.39
CA ARG A 124 -21.15 -22.90 -6.64
C ARG A 124 -20.78 -21.72 -7.53
N PHE A 125 -21.25 -20.53 -7.18
CA PHE A 125 -20.93 -19.27 -7.86
C PHE A 125 -20.02 -18.40 -7.00
N TRP A 126 -18.96 -17.85 -7.61
CA TRP A 126 -17.96 -17.04 -6.92
C TRP A 126 -17.60 -15.80 -7.75
N ILE A 127 -17.36 -14.69 -7.05
CA ILE A 127 -16.94 -13.42 -7.66
C ILE A 127 -15.43 -13.16 -7.57
N SER A 128 -14.71 -14.09 -6.94
CA SER A 128 -13.30 -13.99 -6.58
C SER A 128 -12.70 -15.40 -6.54
N LEU A 129 -11.63 -15.60 -7.31
CA LEU A 129 -10.85 -16.84 -7.22
C LEU A 129 -10.18 -16.98 -5.84
N ALA A 130 -9.73 -15.88 -5.25
CA ALA A 130 -9.09 -15.89 -3.94
C ALA A 130 -10.06 -16.34 -2.84
N ASP A 131 -11.32 -15.90 -2.89
CA ASP A 131 -12.33 -16.28 -1.90
C ASP A 131 -12.66 -17.77 -2.01
N LEU A 132 -12.75 -18.31 -3.23
CA LEU A 132 -12.91 -19.75 -3.45
C LEU A 132 -11.70 -20.54 -2.92
N LEU A 133 -10.48 -20.09 -3.22
CA LEU A 133 -9.27 -20.79 -2.75
C LEU A 133 -9.19 -20.82 -1.23
N ASN A 134 -9.54 -19.71 -0.57
CA ASN A 134 -9.65 -19.64 0.90
C ASN A 134 -10.73 -20.56 1.48
N ASP A 135 -11.85 -20.74 0.78
CA ASP A 135 -12.93 -21.66 1.19
C ASP A 135 -12.50 -23.12 1.06
N LEU A 136 -11.79 -23.46 -0.02
CA LEU A 136 -11.33 -24.82 -0.29
C LEU A 136 -10.18 -25.24 0.64
N ASP A 137 -9.22 -24.35 0.85
CA ASP A 137 -8.07 -24.59 1.70
C ASP A 137 -7.55 -23.26 2.24
N GLY A 138 -8.00 -22.91 3.45
CA GLY A 138 -7.60 -21.69 4.14
C GLY A 138 -6.08 -21.60 4.33
N ASP A 139 -5.38 -22.73 4.44
CA ASP A 139 -3.92 -22.80 4.64
C ASP A 139 -3.14 -22.57 3.34
N LEU A 140 -3.79 -22.73 2.19
CA LEU A 140 -3.19 -22.52 0.86
C LEU A 140 -2.79 -21.06 0.63
N LEU A 141 -3.53 -20.13 1.26
CA LEU A 141 -3.25 -18.70 1.28
C LEU A 141 -2.84 -18.20 2.69
N ALA A 142 -3.31 -18.80 3.79
CA ALA A 142 -2.99 -18.33 5.16
C ALA A 142 -1.54 -18.60 5.59
N ASN A 143 -0.90 -19.69 5.13
CA ASN A 143 0.53 -19.90 5.39
C ASN A 143 1.42 -18.88 4.65
N TYR A 144 0.89 -18.27 3.59
CA TYR A 144 1.56 -17.17 2.89
C TYR A 144 1.26 -15.84 3.56
N ASP A 145 0.06 -15.59 4.09
CA ASP A 145 -0.18 -14.44 4.97
C ASP A 145 0.76 -14.47 6.19
N LEU A 146 1.01 -15.63 6.81
CA LEU A 146 1.95 -15.72 7.93
C LEU A 146 3.42 -15.55 7.51
N GLN A 147 3.82 -16.00 6.31
CA GLN A 147 5.16 -15.72 5.75
C GLN A 147 5.32 -14.27 5.24
N LEU A 148 4.25 -13.62 4.77
CA LEU A 148 4.22 -12.22 4.33
C LEU A 148 4.15 -11.23 5.51
N TYR A 149 3.29 -11.49 6.49
CA TYR A 149 3.03 -10.59 7.62
C TYR A 149 3.84 -10.94 8.88
N GLY A 150 4.39 -12.15 8.98
CA GLY A 150 5.21 -12.59 10.12
C GLY A 150 6.65 -12.07 10.10
N ALA A 151 7.11 -11.45 9.02
CA ALA A 151 8.50 -10.99 8.87
C ALA A 151 8.60 -9.47 8.63
N THR A 152 8.00 -8.68 9.52
CA THR A 152 8.08 -7.20 9.71
C THR A 152 6.81 -6.46 9.29
N GLN A 153 5.95 -6.10 10.26
CA GLN A 153 4.96 -5.05 10.03
C GLN A 153 5.70 -3.76 9.63
N VAL A 154 5.59 -3.38 8.36
CA VAL A 154 6.18 -2.15 7.83
C VAL A 154 5.62 -0.97 8.62
N ARG A 155 6.51 -0.09 9.08
CA ARG A 155 6.14 1.14 9.78
C ARG A 155 5.23 1.97 8.88
N GLY A 156 4.14 2.52 9.43
CA GLY A 156 3.26 3.40 8.65
C GLY A 156 4.04 4.63 8.17
N PHE A 157 3.72 5.17 6.99
CA PHE A 157 4.41 6.36 6.48
C PHE A 157 4.35 7.53 7.47
N SER A 158 3.23 7.68 8.16
CA SER A 158 3.06 8.61 9.27
C SER A 158 4.04 8.40 10.42
N GLU A 159 4.26 7.14 10.81
CA GLU A 159 5.20 6.78 11.88
C GLU A 159 6.65 7.05 11.44
N ILE A 160 6.95 6.83 10.15
CA ILE A 160 8.23 7.20 9.54
C ILE A 160 8.45 8.71 9.60
N LEU A 161 7.45 9.53 9.22
CA LEU A 161 7.54 10.99 9.29
C LEU A 161 7.64 11.51 10.72
N GLU A 162 6.90 10.91 11.66
CA GLU A 162 6.99 11.26 13.09
C GLU A 162 8.39 10.95 13.65
N ALA A 163 8.97 9.81 13.28
CA ALA A 163 10.33 9.44 13.65
C ALA A 163 11.40 10.32 12.98
N GLU A 164 11.23 10.65 11.71
CA GLU A 164 12.11 11.57 10.98
C GLU A 164 12.11 12.95 11.63
N HIS A 165 10.93 13.48 11.94
CA HIS A 165 10.76 14.77 12.59
C HIS A 165 11.40 14.83 13.98
N LEU A 166 11.26 13.76 14.78
CA LEU A 166 11.96 13.64 16.06
C LEU A 166 13.48 13.72 15.87
N LEU A 167 14.03 12.92 14.97
CA LEU A 167 15.47 12.89 14.70
C LEU A 167 15.98 14.23 14.16
N TYR A 168 15.21 14.89 13.29
CA TYR A 168 15.48 16.24 12.80
C TYR A 168 15.60 17.24 13.95
N ARG A 169 14.65 17.22 14.90
CA ARG A 169 14.66 18.08 16.08
C ARG A 169 15.88 17.82 16.96
N GLN A 170 16.26 16.56 17.16
CA GLN A 170 17.46 16.18 17.91
C GLN A 170 18.73 16.73 17.27
N VAL A 171 18.86 16.58 15.95
CA VAL A 171 20.02 17.06 15.20
C VAL A 171 20.12 18.58 15.25
N TRP A 172 19.01 19.27 14.99
CA TRP A 172 18.94 20.72 15.07
C TRP A 172 19.31 21.23 16.48
N TYR A 173 18.77 20.61 17.53
CA TYR A 173 19.01 21.01 18.91
C TYR A 173 20.49 20.84 19.29
N ASN A 174 21.13 19.73 18.91
CA ASN A 174 22.57 19.54 19.11
C ASN A 174 23.39 20.65 18.46
N ARG A 175 23.09 20.99 17.20
CA ARG A 175 23.78 22.07 16.47
C ARG A 175 23.58 23.43 17.13
N HIS A 176 22.37 23.71 17.62
CA HIS A 176 22.10 24.91 18.41
C HIS A 176 22.94 24.97 19.70
N GLN A 177 23.06 23.86 20.43
CA GLN A 177 23.91 23.80 21.63
C GLN A 177 25.39 24.03 21.29
N ASN A 178 25.88 23.49 20.17
CA ASN A 178 27.24 23.77 19.70
C ASN A 178 27.46 25.24 19.35
N LEU A 179 26.48 25.90 18.72
CA LEU A 179 26.49 27.34 18.48
C LEU A 179 26.56 28.12 19.81
N ARG A 180 25.70 27.78 20.78
CA ARG A 180 25.70 28.39 22.13
C ARG A 180 27.08 28.29 22.78
N ILE A 181 27.68 27.10 22.78
CA ILE A 181 29.00 26.85 23.35
C ILE A 181 30.08 27.67 22.63
N ASN A 182 29.99 27.82 21.30
CA ASN A 182 30.93 28.65 20.55
C ASN A 182 30.81 30.13 20.88
N ILE A 183 29.59 30.64 21.10
CA ILE A 183 29.34 32.00 21.57
C ILE A 183 29.93 32.20 22.98
N GLU A 184 29.61 31.30 23.91
CA GLU A 184 30.13 31.33 25.30
C GLU A 184 31.66 31.30 25.35
N ARG A 185 32.29 30.57 24.43
CA ARG A 185 33.76 30.48 24.30
C ARG A 185 34.37 31.60 23.45
N GLY A 186 33.57 32.54 22.95
CA GLY A 186 34.02 33.65 22.10
C GLY A 186 34.53 33.26 20.71
N ARG A 187 34.25 32.02 20.26
CA ARG A 187 34.59 31.52 18.91
C ARG A 187 33.60 32.01 17.85
N GLU A 188 32.41 32.42 18.29
CA GLU A 188 31.36 33.01 17.49
C GLU A 188 30.86 34.29 18.17
N LYS A 189 30.56 35.33 17.39
CA LYS A 189 30.12 36.63 17.91
C LYS A 189 28.66 36.89 17.59
N VAL A 190 27.91 37.31 18.61
CA VAL A 190 26.59 37.91 18.40
C VAL A 190 26.80 39.39 18.06
N VAL A 191 26.26 39.84 16.93
CA VAL A 191 26.48 41.19 16.37
C VAL A 191 25.16 41.83 15.95
N SER A 192 25.16 43.14 15.72
CA SER A 192 24.00 43.82 15.14
C SER A 192 23.84 43.48 13.65
N ASP A 193 22.65 43.73 13.08
CA ASP A 193 22.39 43.51 11.66
C ASP A 193 23.26 44.43 10.78
N GLU A 194 23.55 45.64 11.24
CA GLU A 194 24.45 46.59 10.58
C GLU A 194 25.90 46.09 10.57
N GLU A 195 26.40 45.59 11.70
CA GLU A 195 27.74 45.02 11.81
C GLU A 195 27.91 43.77 10.93
N TRP A 196 26.90 42.90 10.89
CA TRP A 196 26.90 41.72 10.02
C TRP A 196 26.91 42.10 8.54
N SER A 197 26.09 43.09 8.17
CA SER A 197 25.98 43.59 6.79
C SER A 197 27.27 44.27 6.33
N ALA A 198 27.96 44.99 7.21
CA ALA A 198 29.24 45.62 6.92
C ALA A 198 30.42 44.63 6.85
N ALA A 199 30.30 43.44 7.45
CA ALA A 199 31.36 42.45 7.50
C ALA A 199 31.60 41.76 6.14
N LYS A 200 32.86 41.36 5.90
CA LYS A 200 33.23 40.58 4.71
C LYS A 200 32.67 39.15 4.81
N PRO A 201 32.39 38.45 3.69
CA PRO A 201 31.84 37.09 3.70
C PRO A 201 32.61 36.09 4.57
N VAL A 202 33.95 36.19 4.63
CA VAL A 202 34.79 35.33 5.48
C VAL A 202 34.54 35.57 6.98
N GLN A 203 34.28 36.82 7.37
CA GLN A 203 34.02 37.20 8.76
C GLN A 203 32.61 36.79 9.21
N ARG A 204 31.62 36.85 8.30
CA ARG A 204 30.24 36.46 8.57
C ARG A 204 30.08 35.00 9.00
N ARG A 205 31.02 34.11 8.62
CA ARG A 205 31.01 32.69 9.00
C ARG A 205 31.10 32.41 10.51
N ARG A 206 31.49 33.41 11.30
CA ARG A 206 31.60 33.34 12.77
C ARG A 206 30.79 34.45 13.45
N MET A 207 29.76 34.94 12.77
CA MET A 207 28.88 35.99 13.26
C MET A 207 27.44 35.52 13.15
N THR A 208 26.69 35.65 14.23
CA THR A 208 25.25 35.44 14.28
C THR A 208 24.60 36.77 14.69
N THR A 209 23.51 37.17 14.04
CA THR A 209 22.85 38.43 14.41
C THR A 209 22.06 38.28 15.71
N GLU A 210 21.88 39.36 16.47
CA GLU A 210 21.07 39.35 17.69
C GLU A 210 19.65 38.82 17.46
N GLY A 211 19.01 39.22 16.35
CA GLY A 211 17.70 38.73 15.95
C GLY A 211 17.68 37.21 15.71
N THR A 212 18.66 36.71 14.94
CA THR A 212 18.83 35.28 14.67
C THR A 212 19.07 34.49 15.96
N TRP A 213 19.91 35.01 16.85
CA TRP A 213 20.21 34.38 18.13
C TRP A 213 18.97 34.31 19.05
N LYS A 214 18.15 35.36 19.06
CA LYS A 214 16.90 35.39 19.82
C LYS A 214 15.88 34.37 19.29
N LEU A 215 15.74 34.27 17.96
CA LEU A 215 14.88 33.28 17.32
C LEU A 215 15.35 31.85 17.60
N ALA A 216 16.66 31.60 17.52
CA ALA A 216 17.25 30.29 17.80
C ALA A 216 16.99 29.85 19.26
N GLN A 217 17.13 30.75 20.23
CA GLN A 217 16.81 30.45 21.63
C GLN A 217 15.32 30.15 21.86
N ALA A 218 14.43 30.87 21.17
CA ALA A 218 12.99 30.60 21.25
C ALA A 218 12.64 29.24 20.63
N ALA A 219 13.25 28.91 19.48
CA ALA A 219 13.12 27.61 18.84
C ALA A 219 13.64 26.48 19.72
N ALA A 220 14.75 26.68 20.44
CA ALA A 220 15.30 25.68 21.36
C ALA A 220 14.31 25.32 22.48
N ARG A 221 13.69 26.32 23.12
CA ARG A 221 12.65 26.09 24.14
C ARG A 221 11.43 25.38 23.57
N LYS A 222 11.05 25.70 22.33
CA LYS A 222 9.95 25.02 21.64
C LYS A 222 10.30 23.55 21.39
N THR A 223 11.52 23.27 20.94
CA THR A 223 11.99 21.89 20.71
C THR A 223 12.01 21.09 22.01
N GLU A 224 12.52 21.65 23.12
CA GLU A 224 12.49 20.99 24.44
C GLU A 224 11.06 20.63 24.87
N ALA A 225 10.09 21.52 24.62
CA ALA A 225 8.69 21.27 24.94
C ALA A 225 8.02 20.26 23.98
N GLU A 226 8.47 20.20 22.73
CA GLU A 226 7.88 19.40 21.65
C GLU A 226 8.33 17.93 21.71
N ILE A 227 9.64 17.70 21.87
CA ILE A 227 10.20 16.34 21.87
C ILE A 227 10.55 15.82 23.26
N GLY A 228 10.44 16.65 24.31
CA GLY A 228 10.86 16.31 25.66
C GLY A 228 12.36 16.50 25.87
N ILE A 229 12.74 16.98 27.06
CA ILE A 229 14.14 17.31 27.40
C ILE A 229 15.04 16.07 27.41
N GLU A 230 14.47 14.90 27.73
CA GLU A 230 15.13 13.60 27.71
C GLU A 230 15.56 13.18 26.30
N ASN A 231 14.88 13.68 25.28
CA ASN A 231 15.23 13.44 23.88
C ASN A 231 16.22 14.47 23.35
N CYS A 232 16.69 15.44 24.14
CA CYS A 232 17.64 16.47 23.72
C CYS A 232 19.11 16.14 24.06
N GLY A 233 19.38 14.91 24.50
CA GLY A 233 20.70 14.45 24.92
C GLY A 233 20.98 14.70 26.41
N PRO A 234 22.25 14.64 26.85
CA PRO A 234 23.47 14.48 26.04
C PRO A 234 23.57 13.09 25.38
N TRP A 235 24.29 13.02 24.27
CA TRP A 235 24.56 11.78 23.53
C TRP A 235 26.05 11.50 23.49
N SER A 236 26.42 10.23 23.56
CA SER A 236 27.75 9.75 23.20
C SER A 236 28.01 9.88 21.69
N ASP A 237 29.28 9.78 21.28
CA ASP A 237 29.67 9.79 19.85
C ASP A 237 28.94 8.71 19.05
N PHE A 238 28.73 7.53 19.66
CA PHE A 238 27.98 6.43 19.05
C PHE A 238 26.50 6.78 18.86
N GLU A 239 25.83 7.24 19.92
CA GLU A 239 24.42 7.61 19.85
C GLU A 239 24.19 8.75 18.85
N TRP A 240 25.09 9.73 18.83
CA TRP A 240 25.07 10.81 17.86
C TRP A 240 25.24 10.31 16.41
N GLY A 241 26.17 9.39 16.18
CA GLY A 241 26.31 8.72 14.88
C GLY A 241 25.06 7.95 14.46
N MET A 242 24.43 7.23 15.40
CA MET A 242 23.17 6.52 15.15
C MET A 242 22.02 7.46 14.84
N ILE A 243 21.89 8.61 15.51
CA ILE A 243 20.85 9.61 15.25
C ILE A 243 20.98 10.15 13.82
N ASN A 244 22.18 10.55 13.40
CA ASN A 244 22.40 11.07 12.05
C ASN A 244 22.18 9.98 10.99
N GLY A 245 22.66 8.75 11.22
CA GLY A 245 22.46 7.64 10.30
C GLY A 245 20.98 7.26 10.13
N LYS A 246 20.21 7.24 11.23
CA LYS A 246 18.76 7.01 11.18
C LYS A 246 18.05 8.13 10.42
N LEU A 247 18.42 9.40 10.66
CA LEU A 247 17.81 10.53 9.96
C LEU A 247 18.06 10.44 8.45
N SER A 248 19.30 10.20 8.02
CA SER A 248 19.63 10.00 6.60
C SER A 248 18.85 8.83 5.99
N ALA A 249 18.71 7.71 6.71
CA ALA A 249 17.96 6.57 6.22
C ALA A 249 16.48 6.88 6.01
N LEU A 250 15.83 7.58 6.96
CA LEU A 250 14.42 7.96 6.83
C LEU A 250 14.21 8.98 5.71
N ARG A 251 15.08 10.01 5.62
CA ARG A 251 15.07 11.00 4.54
C ARG A 251 15.22 10.38 3.15
N TRP A 252 16.13 9.40 3.01
CA TRP A 252 16.28 8.68 1.76
C TRP A 252 15.01 7.90 1.38
N VAL A 253 14.39 7.22 2.35
CA VAL A 253 13.12 6.50 2.13
C VAL A 253 11.96 7.46 1.80
N THR A 254 11.97 8.68 2.31
CA THR A 254 10.94 9.71 2.02
C THR A 254 11.22 10.52 0.74
N GLY A 255 12.33 10.24 0.05
CA GLY A 255 12.64 10.77 -1.29
C GLY A 255 13.71 11.87 -1.33
N GLU A 256 14.41 12.13 -0.23
CA GLU A 256 15.59 13.01 -0.19
C GLU A 256 16.89 12.24 -0.51
N GLU A 257 18.00 12.96 -0.73
CA GLU A 257 19.32 12.36 -0.97
C GLU A 257 20.06 12.05 0.34
N TRP A 258 20.95 11.05 0.33
CA TRP A 258 21.65 10.54 1.53
C TRP A 258 22.37 11.60 2.38
N ASP A 259 22.91 12.62 1.72
CA ASP A 259 23.72 13.68 2.34
C ASP A 259 22.91 14.91 2.77
N MET A 260 21.59 14.90 2.56
CA MET A 260 20.71 15.99 3.00
C MET A 260 20.51 15.90 4.51
N LEU A 261 21.48 16.40 5.25
CA LEU A 261 21.44 16.59 6.70
C LEU A 261 21.22 18.06 7.08
N ASP A 262 20.74 18.89 6.15
CA ASP A 262 20.39 20.27 6.46
C ASP A 262 19.26 20.26 7.52
N THR A 263 19.55 20.94 8.64
CA THR A 263 18.63 21.12 9.75
C THR A 263 18.69 22.54 10.26
#